data_AF-A0A518CWQ3-F1
#
_entry.id   AF-A0A518CWQ3-F1
#
_cell.length_a   1.000
_cell.length_b   1.000
_cell.length_c   1.000
_cell.angle_alpha   90.00
_cell.angle_beta   90.00
_cell.angle_gamma   90.00
#
_symmetry.space_group_name_H-M   'P 1'
#
loop_
_entity.id
_entity.type
_entity.pdbx_description
1 polymer ?
#
loop_
_entity_poly.entity_id
_entity_poly.type
_entity_poly.pdbx_seq_one_letter_code
_entity_poly.pdbx_strand_id
1 'polypeptide(L)'
;MESARPTSNVPPSVATILTWLLPGAGHAVLGAWPIALLGFALVEGLYLLGYLVSDGVVFEFLDPELRGRFALVLAPEFGNLGALLLHQLAQPLTMPAGPVPIAPPLPPASVHLGAVLTATSGVLNMVLMCHAHLTALVRRHARPEQGATDQKAAADTQRAVDRTAVQVAAGWMVPGAGHWLQGRKRRALLVAVALLGVFAIGTFLSQGTNLSREHHFYYWSGQALIGLPAFVAEALRGHPPLMSVPPMIDAGLFFATLAGLLNGLVLIDVYAWGESGALGRDPVADRRAMAAHRRESKSAAKRGSSGSRSGAKAPASKHLVAPHPAGAASDVTADDAEGTR
;
A
#
# COMPACT_ATOMS: atom_id res chain seq x y z
N MET A 1 35.44 1.23 28.47
CA MET A 1 35.26 0.98 27.03
C MET A 1 34.15 1.88 26.53
N GLU A 2 34.54 3.01 25.98
CA GLU A 2 33.63 3.96 25.34
C GLU A 2 33.20 3.33 24.01
N SER A 3 32.06 2.64 24.02
CA SER A 3 31.46 2.06 22.83
C SER A 3 31.20 3.20 21.85
N ALA A 4 32.03 3.31 20.83
CA ALA A 4 31.87 4.25 19.73
C ALA A 4 30.47 4.04 19.16
N ARG A 5 29.52 4.91 19.54
CA ARG A 5 28.14 4.80 19.08
C ARG A 5 28.18 4.99 17.56
N PRO A 6 27.82 3.98 16.76
CA PRO A 6 27.77 4.17 15.32
C PRO A 6 26.71 5.23 15.03
N THR A 7 27.14 6.43 14.66
CA THR A 7 26.32 7.46 14.05
C THR A 7 26.07 7.05 12.61
N SER A 8 25.38 5.93 12.42
CA SER A 8 25.09 5.45 11.08
C SER A 8 24.14 6.44 10.41
N ASN A 9 24.67 7.24 9.47
CA ASN A 9 23.92 8.08 8.54
C ASN A 9 23.18 7.20 7.52
N VAL A 10 22.35 6.27 8.00
CA VAL A 10 21.58 5.36 7.15
C VAL A 10 20.52 6.19 6.42
N PRO A 11 20.49 6.18 5.07
CA PRO A 11 19.43 6.83 4.33
C PRO A 11 18.06 6.23 4.69
N PRO A 12 17.00 7.04 4.85
CA PRO A 12 15.67 6.52 5.19
C PRO A 12 15.14 5.45 4.24
N SER A 13 15.40 5.61 2.93
CA SER A 13 15.03 4.63 1.91
C SER A 13 15.72 3.28 2.09
N VAL A 14 16.99 3.27 2.53
CA VAL A 14 17.72 2.03 2.80
C VAL A 14 17.11 1.31 3.99
N ALA A 15 16.80 2.02 5.08
CA ALA A 15 16.11 1.44 6.24
C ALA A 15 14.75 0.84 5.85
N THR A 16 13.97 1.54 5.00
CA THR A 16 12.70 1.04 4.47
C THR A 16 12.87 -0.23 3.64
N ILE A 17 13.77 -0.24 2.66
CA ILE A 17 13.99 -1.39 1.76
C ILE A 17 14.49 -2.61 2.54
N LEU A 18 15.39 -2.41 3.51
CA LEU A 18 15.87 -3.50 4.36
C LEU A 18 14.72 -4.11 5.17
N THR A 19 13.87 -3.29 5.81
CA THR A 19 12.70 -3.80 6.53
C THR A 19 11.69 -4.48 5.60
N TRP A 20 11.54 -4.00 4.36
CA TRP A 20 10.66 -4.62 3.38
C TRP A 20 11.10 -6.05 3.00
N LEU A 21 12.41 -6.23 2.81
CA LEU A 21 13.03 -7.51 2.48
C LEU A 21 13.14 -8.44 3.69
N LEU A 22 13.41 -7.90 4.88
CA LEU A 22 13.55 -8.66 6.11
C LEU A 22 12.97 -7.85 7.27
N PRO A 23 11.81 -8.23 7.81
CA PRO A 23 11.13 -7.46 8.85
C PRO A 23 12.08 -7.14 10.02
N GLY A 24 12.18 -5.85 10.37
CA GLY A 24 13.05 -5.35 11.43
C GLY A 24 14.52 -5.07 11.03
N ALA A 25 14.98 -5.45 9.84
CA ALA A 25 16.38 -5.23 9.44
C ALA A 25 16.76 -3.73 9.36
N GLY A 26 15.84 -2.87 8.91
CA GLY A 26 16.03 -1.42 8.94
C GLY A 26 16.23 -0.89 10.36
N HIS A 27 15.54 -1.44 11.36
CA HIS A 27 15.73 -1.08 12.76
C HIS A 27 17.05 -1.59 13.32
N ALA A 28 17.50 -2.78 12.91
CA ALA A 28 18.80 -3.33 13.30
C ALA A 28 19.97 -2.45 12.84
N VAL A 29 19.96 -1.97 11.59
CA VAL A 29 21.01 -1.04 11.09
C VAL A 29 20.95 0.35 11.74
N LEU A 30 19.80 0.71 12.29
CA LEU A 30 19.61 1.89 13.14
C LEU A 30 19.93 1.58 14.62
N GLY A 31 20.41 0.39 14.97
CA GLY A 31 20.76 0.01 16.35
C GLY A 31 19.56 -0.15 17.29
N ALA A 32 18.32 -0.18 16.77
CA ALA A 32 17.09 -0.38 17.54
C ALA A 32 16.74 -1.87 17.64
N TRP A 33 17.67 -2.67 18.16
CA TRP A 33 17.58 -4.14 18.21
C TRP A 33 16.31 -4.70 18.85
N PRO A 34 15.77 -4.16 19.96
CA PRO A 34 14.53 -4.68 20.53
C PRO A 34 13.36 -4.60 19.56
N ILE A 35 13.24 -3.50 18.81
CA ILE A 35 12.19 -3.31 17.80
C ILE A 35 12.44 -4.23 16.60
N ALA A 36 13.71 -4.38 16.19
CA ALA A 36 14.09 -5.29 15.11
C ALA A 36 13.68 -6.73 15.40
N LEU A 37 14.03 -7.26 16.58
CA LEU A 37 13.72 -8.63 16.98
C LEU A 37 12.23 -8.85 17.17
N LEU A 38 11.53 -7.91 17.82
CA LEU A 38 10.08 -7.99 17.99
C LEU A 38 9.35 -7.95 16.65
N GLY A 39 9.76 -7.03 15.77
CA GLY A 39 9.19 -6.88 14.43
C GLY A 39 9.40 -8.13 13.58
N PHE A 40 10.61 -8.68 13.59
CA PHE A 40 10.92 -9.95 12.93
C PHE A 40 10.05 -11.09 13.45
N ALA A 41 10.06 -11.32 14.77
CA ALA A 41 9.31 -12.42 15.38
C ALA A 41 7.81 -12.31 15.14
N LEU A 42 7.23 -11.11 15.20
CA LEU A 42 5.81 -10.88 14.97
C LEU A 42 5.43 -11.10 13.50
N VAL A 43 6.15 -10.46 12.57
CA VAL A 43 5.80 -10.50 11.15
C VAL A 43 6.08 -11.87 10.55
N GLU A 44 7.28 -12.42 10.76
CA GLU A 44 7.62 -13.76 10.25
C GLU A 44 6.84 -14.85 10.98
N GLY A 45 6.60 -14.68 12.29
CA GLY A 45 5.76 -15.61 13.05
C GLY A 45 4.33 -15.67 12.52
N LEU A 46 3.72 -14.53 12.19
CA LEU A 46 2.40 -14.49 11.56
C LEU A 46 2.39 -15.09 10.16
N TYR A 47 3.40 -14.80 9.34
CA TYR A 47 3.51 -15.38 8.01
C TYR A 47 3.66 -16.91 8.07
N LEU A 48 4.60 -17.40 8.88
CA LEU A 48 4.86 -18.83 9.08
C LEU A 48 3.64 -19.53 9.66
N LEU A 49 2.99 -18.94 10.67
CA LEU A 49 1.77 -19.50 11.23
C LEU A 49 0.68 -19.58 10.15
N GLY A 50 0.52 -18.53 9.34
CA GLY A 50 -0.45 -18.54 8.25
C GLY A 50 -0.16 -19.62 7.21
N TYR A 51 1.11 -19.76 6.81
CA TYR A 51 1.59 -20.81 5.92
C TYR A 51 1.28 -22.21 6.47
N LEU A 52 1.64 -22.49 7.73
CA LEU A 52 1.38 -23.78 8.38
C LEU A 52 -0.11 -24.07 8.53
N VAL A 53 -0.91 -23.07 8.93
CA VAL A 53 -2.38 -23.20 9.09
C VAL A 53 -3.06 -23.47 7.75
N SER A 54 -2.49 -22.99 6.65
CA SER A 54 -2.99 -23.27 5.29
C SER A 54 -2.43 -24.54 4.66
N ASP A 55 -1.65 -25.38 5.35
CA ASP A 55 -0.90 -26.50 4.75
C ASP A 55 -0.03 -26.08 3.54
N GLY A 56 0.48 -24.85 3.58
CA GLY A 56 1.24 -24.23 2.51
C GLY A 56 0.41 -23.71 1.33
N VAL A 57 -0.88 -24.04 1.21
CA VAL A 57 -1.67 -23.73 0.01
C VAL A 57 -2.27 -22.31 -0.02
N VAL A 58 -1.51 -21.27 0.35
CA VAL A 58 -2.02 -19.88 0.47
C VAL A 58 -2.36 -19.24 -0.89
N PHE A 59 -1.72 -19.66 -1.97
CA PHE A 59 -1.98 -19.12 -3.32
C PHE A 59 -2.57 -20.17 -4.26
N GLU A 60 -2.39 -21.44 -3.94
CA GLU A 60 -2.83 -22.60 -4.71
C GLU A 60 -4.34 -22.81 -4.62
N PHE A 61 -5.00 -22.26 -3.59
CA PHE A 61 -6.46 -22.31 -3.50
C PHE A 61 -7.16 -21.24 -4.34
N LEU A 62 -6.42 -20.27 -4.91
CA LEU A 62 -7.01 -19.28 -5.81
C LEU A 62 -7.50 -19.94 -7.10
N ASP A 63 -8.51 -19.35 -7.76
CA ASP A 63 -8.90 -19.81 -9.09
C ASP A 63 -7.68 -19.78 -10.05
N PRO A 64 -7.49 -20.78 -10.93
CA PRO A 64 -6.29 -20.89 -11.77
C PRO A 64 -5.96 -19.63 -12.58
N GLU A 65 -7.00 -18.91 -13.03
CA GLU A 65 -6.87 -17.65 -13.78
C GLU A 65 -6.24 -16.52 -12.94
N LEU A 66 -6.37 -16.60 -11.61
CA LEU A 66 -5.88 -15.61 -10.67
C LEU A 66 -4.47 -15.92 -10.16
N ARG A 67 -3.88 -17.09 -10.50
CA ARG A 67 -2.52 -17.50 -10.08
C ARG A 67 -1.40 -16.89 -10.92
N GLY A 68 -1.68 -15.80 -11.63
CA GLY A 68 -0.70 -15.11 -12.47
C GLY A 68 0.43 -14.48 -11.65
N ARG A 69 1.57 -14.19 -12.30
CA ARG A 69 2.74 -13.53 -11.66
C ARG A 69 2.40 -12.21 -10.98
N PHE A 70 1.39 -11.50 -11.47
CA PHE A 70 0.93 -10.24 -10.90
C PHE A 70 0.16 -10.42 -9.59
N ALA A 71 -0.37 -11.62 -9.31
CA ALA A 71 -1.08 -11.90 -8.06
C ALA A 71 -0.18 -11.63 -6.85
N LEU A 72 1.09 -12.03 -6.93
CA LEU A 72 2.08 -11.81 -5.88
C LEU A 72 2.30 -10.33 -5.55
N VAL A 73 2.34 -9.47 -6.57
CA VAL A 73 2.62 -8.03 -6.38
C VAL A 73 1.40 -7.30 -5.83
N LEU A 74 0.20 -7.82 -6.12
CA LEU A 74 -1.05 -7.23 -5.67
C LEU A 74 -1.50 -7.76 -4.30
N ALA A 75 -0.95 -8.90 -3.87
CA ALA A 75 -1.23 -9.50 -2.57
C ALA A 75 -0.79 -8.57 -1.42
N PRO A 76 -1.57 -8.45 -0.33
CA PRO A 76 -1.11 -7.74 0.88
C PRO A 76 0.22 -8.30 1.43
N GLU A 77 0.46 -9.60 1.22
CA GLU A 77 1.71 -10.32 1.52
C GLU A 77 2.94 -9.70 0.88
N PHE A 78 2.79 -8.95 -0.22
CA PHE A 78 3.88 -8.21 -0.86
C PHE A 78 4.55 -7.21 0.10
N GLY A 79 3.84 -6.78 1.15
CA GLY A 79 4.42 -6.00 2.25
C GLY A 79 5.51 -6.76 3.02
N ASN A 80 5.50 -8.08 3.03
CA ASN A 80 6.58 -8.94 3.54
C ASN A 80 7.26 -9.68 2.37
N LEU A 81 8.05 -8.94 1.59
CA LEU A 81 8.64 -9.46 0.36
C LEU A 81 9.61 -10.62 0.63
N GLY A 82 10.35 -10.61 1.73
CA GLY A 82 11.27 -11.70 2.08
C GLY A 82 10.57 -13.03 2.23
N ALA A 83 9.57 -13.10 3.11
CA ALA A 83 8.79 -14.31 3.34
C ALA A 83 8.06 -14.75 2.06
N LEU A 84 7.50 -13.79 1.30
CA LEU A 84 6.84 -14.09 0.03
C LEU A 84 7.80 -14.72 -0.99
N LEU A 85 9.01 -14.18 -1.14
CA LEU A 85 10.02 -14.75 -2.04
C LEU A 85 10.47 -16.14 -1.57
N LEU A 86 10.70 -16.34 -0.28
CA LEU A 86 11.06 -17.65 0.28
C LEU A 86 9.96 -18.69 0.05
N HIS A 87 8.70 -18.30 0.24
CA HIS A 87 7.56 -19.13 -0.09
C HIS A 87 7.56 -19.49 -1.58
N GLN A 88 7.73 -18.52 -2.48
CA GLN A 88 7.81 -18.78 -3.92
C GLN A 88 9.00 -19.66 -4.33
N LEU A 89 10.11 -19.63 -3.59
CA LEU A 89 11.24 -20.52 -3.81
C LEU A 89 10.97 -21.95 -3.30
N ALA A 90 10.25 -22.08 -2.19
CA ALA A 90 9.87 -23.37 -1.61
C ALA A 90 8.76 -24.06 -2.41
N GLN A 91 7.84 -23.26 -2.95
CA GLN A 91 6.70 -23.70 -3.76
C GLN A 91 6.59 -22.77 -4.97
N PRO A 92 7.33 -23.05 -6.05
CA PRO A 92 7.23 -22.26 -7.25
C PRO A 92 5.78 -22.28 -7.72
N LEU A 93 5.16 -21.10 -7.90
CA LEU A 93 3.85 -20.91 -8.55
C LEU A 93 3.79 -21.46 -9.98
N THR A 94 4.82 -22.16 -10.44
CA THR A 94 4.74 -22.95 -11.65
C THR A 94 3.56 -23.90 -11.53
N MET A 95 2.51 -23.58 -12.30
CA MET A 95 1.62 -24.56 -12.89
C MET A 95 2.51 -25.77 -13.21
N PRO A 96 2.32 -26.93 -12.56
CA PRO A 96 3.17 -28.06 -12.82
C PRO A 96 3.25 -28.23 -14.33
N ALA A 97 4.45 -28.33 -14.89
CA ALA A 97 4.63 -28.56 -16.34
C ALA A 97 4.10 -29.94 -16.77
N GLY A 98 3.40 -30.66 -15.88
CA GLY A 98 2.71 -31.90 -16.12
C GLY A 98 1.19 -31.71 -16.14
N PRO A 99 0.45 -32.78 -16.46
CA PRO A 99 -1.00 -32.76 -16.47
C PRO A 99 -1.52 -32.29 -15.11
N VAL A 100 -2.32 -31.22 -15.12
CA VAL A 100 -3.03 -30.74 -13.93
C VAL A 100 -3.83 -31.94 -13.38
N PRO A 101 -3.65 -32.31 -12.11
CA PRO A 101 -4.44 -33.39 -11.53
C PRO A 101 -5.92 -33.12 -11.80
N ILE A 102 -6.64 -34.13 -12.29
CA ILE A 102 -8.04 -34.02 -12.75
C ILE A 102 -8.96 -33.46 -11.64
N ALA A 103 -8.56 -33.60 -10.37
CA ALA A 103 -9.12 -32.86 -9.26
C ALA A 103 -7.98 -32.43 -8.31
N PRO A 104 -7.71 -31.13 -8.12
CA PRO A 104 -6.85 -30.69 -7.04
C PRO A 104 -7.47 -31.12 -5.69
N PRO A 105 -6.65 -31.46 -4.68
CA PRO A 105 -7.18 -31.73 -3.35
C PRO A 105 -7.96 -30.51 -2.85
N LEU A 106 -9.08 -30.76 -2.17
CA LEU A 106 -9.85 -29.70 -1.55
C LEU A 106 -8.96 -28.95 -0.55
N PRO A 107 -8.93 -27.60 -0.59
CA PRO A 107 -8.14 -26.84 0.36
C PRO A 107 -8.62 -27.11 1.79
N PRO A 108 -7.71 -27.08 2.79
CA PRO A 108 -8.09 -27.27 4.18
C PRO A 108 -9.04 -26.14 4.61
N ALA A 109 -9.99 -26.44 5.51
CA ALA A 109 -10.95 -25.44 6.01
C ALA A 109 -10.27 -24.22 6.67
N SER A 110 -9.02 -24.38 7.10
CA SER A 110 -8.19 -23.35 7.71
C SER A 110 -7.46 -22.44 6.70
N VAL A 111 -7.56 -22.71 5.39
CA VAL A 111 -6.82 -21.95 4.34
C VAL A 111 -7.10 -20.45 4.41
N HIS A 112 -8.35 -20.05 4.66
CA HIS A 112 -8.74 -18.64 4.73
C HIS A 112 -8.13 -17.95 5.96
N LEU A 113 -8.04 -18.63 7.10
CA LEU A 113 -7.33 -18.09 8.26
C LEU A 113 -5.84 -17.93 7.94
N GLY A 114 -5.23 -18.92 7.29
CA GLY A 114 -3.84 -18.83 6.84
C GLY A 114 -3.59 -17.64 5.89
N ALA A 115 -4.51 -17.41 4.96
CA ALA A 115 -4.51 -16.27 4.05
C ALA A 115 -4.65 -14.92 4.78
N VAL A 116 -5.51 -14.81 5.80
CA VAL A 116 -5.64 -13.59 6.61
C VAL A 116 -4.36 -13.33 7.42
N LEU A 117 -3.76 -14.36 8.01
CA LEU A 117 -2.53 -14.24 8.80
C LEU A 117 -1.34 -13.78 7.95
N THR A 118 -1.14 -14.40 6.78
CA THR A 118 -0.10 -14.01 5.83
C THR A 118 -0.32 -12.59 5.30
N ALA A 119 -1.54 -12.24 4.89
CA ALA A 119 -1.87 -10.88 4.47
C ALA A 119 -1.62 -9.83 5.59
N THR A 120 -2.02 -10.15 6.83
CA THR A 120 -1.80 -9.30 8.00
C THR A 120 -0.31 -9.09 8.26
N SER A 121 0.53 -10.12 8.10
CA SER A 121 1.98 -9.98 8.24
C SER A 121 2.56 -8.96 7.26
N GLY A 122 2.09 -8.95 6.00
CA GLY A 122 2.53 -7.99 5.00
C GLY A 122 2.17 -6.56 5.37
N VAL A 123 0.93 -6.31 5.81
CA VAL A 123 0.50 -4.98 6.25
C VAL A 123 1.26 -4.52 7.50
N LEU A 124 1.48 -5.40 8.48
CA LEU A 124 2.28 -5.07 9.66
C LEU A 124 3.73 -4.73 9.29
N ASN A 125 4.31 -5.40 8.30
CA ASN A 125 5.64 -5.06 7.83
C ASN A 125 5.67 -3.67 7.17
N MET A 126 4.62 -3.28 6.43
CA MET A 126 4.51 -1.91 5.91
C MET A 126 4.47 -0.85 7.03
N VAL A 127 3.84 -1.15 8.18
CA VAL A 127 3.90 -0.28 9.36
C VAL A 127 5.34 -0.20 9.90
N LEU A 128 6.05 -1.33 9.99
CA LEU A 128 7.46 -1.35 10.40
C LEU A 128 8.35 -0.57 9.42
N MET A 129 8.12 -0.68 8.11
CA MET A 129 8.82 0.07 7.08
C MET A 129 8.66 1.58 7.27
N CYS A 130 7.42 2.04 7.51
CA CYS A 130 7.12 3.44 7.83
C CYS A 130 7.81 3.92 9.11
N HIS A 131 7.86 3.07 10.14
CA HIS A 131 8.58 3.36 11.39
C HIS A 131 10.09 3.47 11.17
N ALA A 132 10.70 2.50 10.47
CA ALA A 132 12.13 2.51 10.14
C ALA A 132 12.51 3.76 9.34
N HIS A 133 11.70 4.10 8.32
CA HIS A 133 11.85 5.32 7.53
C HIS A 133 11.89 6.57 8.41
N LEU A 134 10.86 6.74 9.26
CA LEU A 134 10.72 7.94 10.08
C LEU A 134 11.83 8.04 11.15
N THR A 135 12.23 6.90 11.71
CA THR A 135 13.35 6.83 12.67
C THR A 135 14.66 7.31 12.03
N ALA A 136 14.99 6.81 10.84
CA ALA A 136 16.17 7.24 10.08
C ALA A 136 16.08 8.73 9.71
N LEU A 137 14.90 9.19 9.28
CA LEU A 137 14.68 10.57 8.88
C LEU A 137 14.88 11.56 10.05
N VAL A 138 14.30 11.26 11.20
CA VAL A 138 14.47 12.05 12.44
C VAL A 138 15.94 12.14 12.84
N ARG A 139 16.65 11.00 12.87
CA ARG A 139 18.07 10.97 13.26
C ARG A 139 18.95 11.80 12.34
N ARG A 140 18.63 11.82 11.04
CA ARG A 140 19.33 12.65 10.06
C ARG A 140 19.12 14.15 10.29
N HIS A 141 17.96 14.55 10.82
CA HIS A 141 17.64 15.96 11.09
C HIS A 141 18.09 16.43 12.48
N ALA A 142 18.34 15.51 13.41
CA ALA A 142 18.92 15.85 14.71
C ALA A 142 20.35 16.41 14.50
N ARG A 143 20.55 17.70 14.80
CA ARG A 143 21.87 18.34 14.71
C ARG A 143 22.77 17.83 15.84
N PRO A 144 24.03 17.47 15.58
CA PRO A 144 24.94 16.91 16.60
C PRO A 144 25.49 17.93 17.63
N GLU A 145 25.07 19.20 17.61
CA GLU A 145 25.80 20.28 18.33
C GLU A 145 25.23 20.73 19.70
N GLN A 146 24.20 20.10 20.29
CA GLN A 146 23.46 20.72 21.41
C GLN A 146 23.48 19.99 22.78
N GLY A 147 24.54 19.26 23.13
CA GLY A 147 24.82 18.90 24.55
C GLY A 147 23.70 18.16 25.32
N ALA A 148 23.73 18.19 26.66
CA ALA A 148 22.87 17.35 27.52
C ALA A 148 21.35 17.63 27.43
N THR A 149 20.94 18.84 27.03
CA THR A 149 19.55 19.20 26.72
C THR A 149 18.97 18.36 25.58
N ASP A 150 19.83 17.79 24.71
CA ASP A 150 19.42 17.02 23.54
C ASP A 150 18.88 15.64 23.89
N GLN A 151 19.26 15.06 25.03
CA GLN A 151 18.81 13.69 25.36
C GLN A 151 17.29 13.62 25.56
N LYS A 152 16.71 14.62 26.25
CA LYS A 152 15.26 14.71 26.45
C LYS A 152 14.54 14.97 25.12
N ALA A 153 15.06 15.91 24.32
CA ALA A 153 14.50 16.22 23.01
C ALA A 153 14.51 14.98 22.09
N ALA A 154 15.63 14.26 22.02
CA ALA A 154 15.76 13.02 21.26
C ALA A 154 14.76 11.94 21.72
N ALA A 155 14.57 11.79 23.03
CA ALA A 155 13.59 10.84 23.59
C ALA A 155 12.15 11.24 23.23
N ASP A 156 11.80 12.52 23.32
CA ASP A 156 10.47 13.02 22.96
C ASP A 156 10.20 12.87 21.46
N THR A 157 11.22 13.09 20.62
CA THR A 157 11.12 12.83 19.18
C THR A 157 10.92 11.34 18.90
N GLN A 158 11.68 10.45 19.53
CA GLN A 158 11.50 9.00 19.35
C GLN A 158 10.08 8.57 19.74
N ARG A 159 9.54 9.08 20.86
CA ARG A 159 8.14 8.84 21.26
C ARG A 159 7.13 9.33 20.22
N ALA A 160 7.44 10.39 19.46
CA ALA A 160 6.59 10.85 18.37
C ALA A 160 6.63 9.88 17.17
N VAL A 161 7.80 9.30 16.87
CA VAL A 161 7.95 8.25 15.85
C VAL A 161 7.13 7.02 16.22
N ASP A 162 7.31 6.50 17.44
CA ASP A 162 6.62 5.30 17.92
C ASP A 162 5.09 5.49 17.88
N ARG A 163 4.62 6.66 18.33
CA ARG A 163 3.20 7.03 18.30
C ARG A 163 2.64 7.10 16.88
N THR A 164 3.44 7.56 15.91
CA THR A 164 3.01 7.64 14.51
C THR A 164 2.76 6.25 13.94
N ALA A 165 3.64 5.28 14.23
CA ALA A 165 3.45 3.89 13.80
C ALA A 165 2.18 3.28 14.41
N VAL A 166 1.94 3.49 15.72
CA VAL A 166 0.71 3.05 16.39
C VAL A 166 -0.54 3.69 15.78
N GLN A 167 -0.48 4.99 15.44
CA GLN A 167 -1.59 5.69 14.78
C GLN A 167 -1.90 5.12 13.39
N VAL A 168 -0.88 4.80 12.60
CA VAL A 168 -1.05 4.17 11.29
C VAL A 168 -1.63 2.77 11.43
N ALA A 169 -1.06 1.94 12.32
CA ALA A 169 -1.57 0.59 12.59
C ALA A 169 -3.04 0.62 13.05
N ALA A 170 -3.38 1.50 13.98
CA ALA A 170 -4.75 1.67 14.46
C ALA A 170 -5.69 2.12 13.33
N GLY A 171 -5.25 3.06 12.49
CA GLY A 171 -6.03 3.53 11.34
C GLY A 171 -6.28 2.44 10.29
N TRP A 172 -5.34 1.49 10.12
CA TRP A 172 -5.55 0.34 9.26
C TRP A 172 -6.56 -0.60 9.91
N MET A 173 -6.36 -0.98 11.18
CA MET A 173 -7.28 -1.86 11.91
C MET A 173 -8.71 -1.33 11.89
N VAL A 174 -8.91 -0.04 12.15
CA VAL A 174 -10.23 0.61 12.16
C VAL A 174 -10.15 1.93 11.40
N PRO A 175 -10.86 2.07 10.27
CA PRO A 175 -10.89 3.30 9.50
C PRO A 175 -11.18 4.53 10.38
N GLY A 176 -10.30 5.53 10.33
CA GLY A 176 -10.40 6.77 11.11
C GLY A 176 -9.77 6.72 12.51
N ALA A 177 -9.41 5.56 13.07
CA ALA A 177 -8.82 5.48 14.41
C ALA A 177 -7.46 6.21 14.52
N GLY A 178 -6.65 6.19 13.45
CA GLY A 178 -5.40 6.97 13.41
C GLY A 178 -5.63 8.48 13.56
N HIS A 179 -6.63 9.03 12.87
CA HIS A 179 -7.05 10.43 13.06
C HIS A 179 -7.54 10.71 14.48
N TRP A 180 -8.27 9.76 15.07
CA TRP A 180 -8.78 9.89 16.43
C TRP A 180 -7.64 9.99 17.45
N LEU A 181 -6.65 9.11 17.36
CA LEU A 181 -5.45 9.09 18.21
C LEU A 181 -4.56 10.34 18.03
N GLN A 182 -4.73 11.07 16.93
CA GLN A 182 -4.08 12.36 16.68
C GLN A 182 -4.92 13.55 17.20
N GLY A 183 -6.05 13.30 17.86
CA GLY A 183 -6.99 14.34 18.32
C GLY A 183 -7.88 14.91 17.22
N ARG A 184 -7.79 14.42 15.98
CA ARG A 184 -8.54 14.90 14.80
C ARG A 184 -9.94 14.24 14.73
N LYS A 185 -10.70 14.28 15.83
CA LYS A 185 -11.95 13.51 16.06
C LYS A 185 -13.02 13.69 14.98
N ARG A 186 -13.27 14.93 14.51
CA ARG A 186 -14.25 15.20 13.44
C ARG A 186 -13.85 14.50 12.14
N ARG A 187 -12.56 14.54 11.79
CA ARG A 187 -12.04 13.87 10.59
C ARG A 187 -12.09 12.36 10.74
N ALA A 188 -11.75 11.84 11.92
CA ALA A 188 -11.88 10.42 12.23
C ALA A 188 -13.30 9.90 11.98
N LEU A 189 -14.32 10.60 12.51
CA LEU A 189 -15.71 10.22 12.32
C LEU A 189 -16.13 10.26 10.85
N LEU A 190 -15.79 11.33 10.13
CA LEU A 190 -16.11 11.46 8.70
C LEU A 190 -15.47 10.34 7.88
N VAL A 191 -14.20 10.02 8.15
CA VAL A 191 -13.47 8.93 7.49
C VAL A 191 -14.12 7.58 7.81
N ALA A 192 -14.40 7.30 9.08
CA ALA A 192 -15.01 6.04 9.51
C ALA A 192 -16.37 5.84 8.82
N VAL A 193 -17.26 6.83 8.89
CA VAL A 193 -18.60 6.75 8.29
C VAL A 193 -18.52 6.60 6.78
N ALA A 194 -17.67 7.38 6.11
CA ALA A 194 -17.54 7.31 4.66
C ALA A 194 -16.99 5.96 4.18
N LEU A 195 -15.88 5.50 4.76
CA LEU A 195 -15.22 4.28 4.30
C LEU A 195 -15.99 3.03 4.69
N LEU A 196 -16.52 2.94 5.92
CA LEU A 196 -17.36 1.82 6.33
C LEU A 196 -18.69 1.81 5.57
N GLY A 197 -19.26 2.98 5.27
CA GLY A 197 -20.48 3.08 4.46
C GLY A 197 -20.26 2.57 3.03
N VAL A 198 -19.19 3.02 2.36
CA VAL A 198 -18.86 2.54 1.00
C VAL A 198 -18.54 1.04 1.00
N PHE A 199 -17.79 0.54 1.99
CA PHE A 199 -17.51 -0.88 2.14
C PHE A 199 -18.79 -1.70 2.39
N ALA A 200 -19.68 -1.24 3.27
CA ALA A 200 -20.94 -1.91 3.57
C ALA A 200 -21.87 -1.95 2.35
N ILE A 201 -21.96 -0.85 1.58
CA ILE A 201 -22.70 -0.82 0.31
C ILE A 201 -22.11 -1.83 -0.68
N GLY A 202 -20.77 -1.86 -0.82
CA GLY A 202 -20.10 -2.81 -1.70
C GLY A 202 -20.43 -4.26 -1.36
N THR A 203 -20.25 -4.62 -0.09
CA THR A 203 -20.55 -5.96 0.44
C THR A 203 -22.05 -6.31 0.36
N PHE A 204 -22.94 -5.33 0.48
CA PHE A 204 -24.38 -5.55 0.30
C PHE A 204 -24.74 -5.85 -1.16
N LEU A 205 -24.21 -5.07 -2.12
CA LEU A 205 -24.49 -5.22 -3.55
C LEU A 205 -23.97 -6.54 -4.13
N SER A 206 -22.84 -7.03 -3.62
CA SER A 206 -22.27 -8.34 -3.95
C SER A 206 -22.89 -9.49 -3.15
N GLN A 207 -23.84 -9.23 -2.24
CA GLN A 207 -24.40 -10.23 -1.33
C GLN A 207 -23.32 -10.96 -0.48
N GLY A 208 -22.19 -10.31 -0.25
CA GLY A 208 -21.04 -10.85 0.51
C GLY A 208 -20.06 -11.67 -0.31
N THR A 209 -20.32 -11.99 -1.59
CA THR A 209 -19.39 -12.81 -2.40
C THR A 209 -18.06 -12.11 -2.64
N ASN A 210 -18.04 -10.77 -2.64
CA ASN A 210 -16.82 -9.94 -2.78
C ASN A 210 -15.74 -10.19 -1.72
N LEU A 211 -16.10 -10.82 -0.60
CA LEU A 211 -15.20 -11.13 0.51
C LEU A 211 -14.39 -12.41 0.25
N SER A 212 -14.75 -13.20 -0.77
CA SER A 212 -14.00 -14.39 -1.13
C SER A 212 -12.69 -14.03 -1.81
N ARG A 213 -11.58 -14.32 -1.13
CA ARG A 213 -10.24 -14.24 -1.70
C ARG A 213 -10.05 -15.20 -2.88
N GLU A 214 -10.69 -16.37 -2.84
CA GLU A 214 -10.58 -17.42 -3.86
C GLU A 214 -11.02 -16.94 -5.24
N HIS A 215 -12.19 -16.29 -5.30
CA HIS A 215 -12.83 -15.88 -6.56
C HIS A 215 -12.50 -14.45 -6.97
N HIS A 216 -12.14 -13.59 -6.01
CA HIS A 216 -11.97 -12.16 -6.25
C HIS A 216 -10.67 -11.61 -5.70
N PHE A 217 -9.60 -12.41 -5.78
CA PHE A 217 -8.28 -12.13 -5.21
C PHE A 217 -7.80 -10.67 -5.37
N TYR A 218 -7.88 -10.11 -6.58
CA TYR A 218 -7.42 -8.73 -6.84
C TYR A 218 -8.24 -7.68 -6.08
N TYR A 219 -9.56 -7.86 -6.03
CA TYR A 219 -10.46 -6.98 -5.30
C TYR A 219 -10.31 -7.18 -3.79
N TRP A 220 -10.22 -8.44 -3.35
CA TRP A 220 -9.97 -8.79 -1.95
C TRP A 220 -8.68 -8.14 -1.42
N SER A 221 -7.62 -8.13 -2.23
CA SER A 221 -6.34 -7.50 -1.85
C SER A 221 -6.48 -6.00 -1.60
N GLY A 222 -7.22 -5.28 -2.47
CA GLY A 222 -7.53 -3.87 -2.22
C GLY A 222 -8.49 -3.66 -1.05
N GLN A 223 -9.46 -4.57 -0.85
CA GLN A 223 -10.38 -4.56 0.29
C GLN A 223 -9.65 -4.78 1.62
N ALA A 224 -8.62 -5.62 1.68
CA ALA A 224 -7.85 -5.88 2.90
C ALA A 224 -7.22 -4.62 3.52
N LEU A 225 -7.05 -3.55 2.73
CA LEU A 225 -6.60 -2.24 3.23
C LEU A 225 -7.65 -1.51 4.07
N ILE A 226 -8.93 -1.92 4.05
CA ILE A 226 -9.94 -1.43 5.00
C ILE A 226 -9.67 -1.97 6.43
N GLY A 227 -8.86 -3.03 6.54
CA GLY A 227 -8.42 -3.67 7.77
C GLY A 227 -9.44 -4.60 8.40
N LEU A 228 -9.60 -4.52 9.73
CA LEU A 228 -10.42 -5.44 10.50
C LEU A 228 -11.88 -5.57 9.99
N PRO A 229 -12.54 -4.51 9.49
CA PRO A 229 -13.88 -4.64 8.91
C PRO A 229 -13.98 -5.68 7.79
N ALA A 230 -12.97 -5.80 6.91
CA ALA A 230 -12.98 -6.83 5.86
C ALA A 230 -12.88 -8.23 6.45
N PHE A 231 -11.91 -8.46 7.32
CA PHE A 231 -11.69 -9.78 7.92
C PHE A 231 -12.84 -10.22 8.82
N VAL A 232 -13.44 -9.30 9.58
CA VAL A 232 -14.63 -9.58 10.39
C VAL A 232 -15.83 -9.89 9.49
N ALA A 233 -16.03 -9.13 8.41
CA ALA A 233 -17.11 -9.40 7.47
C ALA A 233 -16.93 -10.78 6.81
N GLU A 234 -15.72 -11.11 6.38
CA GLU A 234 -15.37 -12.42 5.80
C GLU A 234 -15.64 -13.55 6.80
N ALA A 235 -15.16 -13.42 8.04
CA ALA A 235 -15.38 -14.42 9.09
C ALA A 235 -16.87 -14.63 9.43
N LEU A 236 -17.69 -13.58 9.37
CA LEU A 236 -19.13 -13.66 9.67
C LEU A 236 -19.96 -14.20 8.50
N ARG A 237 -19.55 -13.92 7.26
CA ARG A 237 -20.28 -14.37 6.05
C ARG A 237 -19.85 -15.77 5.60
N GLY A 238 -18.62 -16.16 5.91
CA GLY A 238 -18.00 -17.37 5.37
C GLY A 238 -17.79 -17.28 3.86
N HIS A 239 -17.64 -18.44 3.24
CA HIS A 239 -17.31 -18.60 1.83
C HIS A 239 -18.43 -19.39 1.14
N PRO A 240 -19.61 -18.78 0.94
CA PRO A 240 -20.72 -19.49 0.30
C PRO A 240 -20.32 -19.84 -1.15
N PRO A 241 -20.64 -21.07 -1.62
CA PRO A 241 -20.41 -21.43 -3.01
C PRO A 241 -21.18 -20.47 -3.93
N LEU A 242 -20.55 -20.06 -5.04
CA LEU A 242 -21.16 -19.25 -6.08
C LEU A 242 -22.21 -20.06 -6.85
N MET A 243 -23.39 -20.24 -6.26
CA MET A 243 -24.52 -20.94 -6.91
C MET A 243 -25.14 -20.10 -8.03
N SER A 244 -24.97 -18.76 -7.96
CA SER A 244 -25.42 -17.80 -8.96
C SER A 244 -24.61 -16.52 -8.84
N VAL A 245 -24.39 -15.82 -9.95
CA VAL A 245 -23.70 -14.52 -9.97
C VAL A 245 -24.69 -13.43 -9.52
N PRO A 246 -24.44 -12.70 -8.41
CA PRO A 246 -25.27 -11.57 -8.00
C PRO A 246 -25.35 -10.51 -9.12
N PRO A 247 -26.54 -9.94 -9.39
CA PRO A 247 -26.71 -8.99 -10.51
C PRO A 247 -25.81 -7.74 -10.43
N MET A 248 -25.38 -7.36 -9.23
CA MET A 248 -24.59 -6.15 -8.96
C MET A 248 -23.18 -6.48 -8.43
N ILE A 249 -22.67 -7.68 -8.73
CA ILE A 249 -21.37 -8.14 -8.20
C ILE A 249 -20.22 -7.18 -8.54
N ASP A 250 -20.14 -6.69 -9.78
CA ASP A 250 -19.05 -5.81 -10.22
C ASP A 250 -19.07 -4.47 -9.48
N ALA A 251 -20.27 -3.91 -9.28
CA ALA A 251 -20.43 -2.69 -8.48
C ALA A 251 -20.04 -2.94 -7.02
N GLY A 252 -20.43 -4.09 -6.47
CA GLY A 252 -20.07 -4.49 -5.11
C GLY A 252 -18.57 -4.60 -4.90
N LEU A 253 -17.90 -5.34 -5.80
CA LEU A 253 -16.44 -5.49 -5.85
C LEU A 253 -15.74 -4.13 -5.96
N PHE A 254 -16.21 -3.27 -6.86
CA PHE A 254 -15.67 -1.93 -7.06
C PHE A 254 -15.77 -1.08 -5.78
N PHE A 255 -16.96 -0.96 -5.18
CA PHE A 255 -17.13 -0.11 -3.99
C PHE A 255 -16.33 -0.62 -2.79
N ALA A 256 -16.36 -1.92 -2.51
CA ALA A 256 -15.61 -2.48 -1.39
C ALA A 256 -14.09 -2.27 -1.55
N THR A 257 -13.58 -2.50 -2.77
CA THR A 257 -12.15 -2.30 -3.09
C THR A 257 -11.77 -0.83 -3.02
N LEU A 258 -12.62 0.05 -3.56
CA LEU A 258 -12.43 1.50 -3.48
C LEU A 258 -12.35 1.98 -2.03
N ALA A 259 -13.18 1.45 -1.14
CA ALA A 259 -13.12 1.78 0.29
C ALA A 259 -11.74 1.45 0.90
N GLY A 260 -11.19 0.26 0.61
CA GLY A 260 -9.88 -0.13 1.09
C GLY A 260 -8.74 0.72 0.52
N LEU A 261 -8.74 0.98 -0.79
CA LEU A 261 -7.74 1.86 -1.43
C LEU A 261 -7.81 3.30 -0.89
N LEU A 262 -9.02 3.83 -0.67
CA LEU A 262 -9.20 5.14 -0.03
C LEU A 262 -8.71 5.13 1.43
N ASN A 263 -8.86 4.02 2.16
CA ASN A 263 -8.25 3.89 3.49
C ASN A 263 -6.72 3.98 3.40
N GLY A 264 -6.10 3.37 2.39
CA GLY A 264 -4.66 3.54 2.11
C GLY A 264 -4.24 5.02 2.00
N LEU A 265 -5.00 5.84 1.26
CA LEU A 265 -4.74 7.28 1.17
C LEU A 265 -4.93 8.01 2.51
N VAL A 266 -5.91 7.60 3.30
CA VAL A 266 -6.16 8.11 4.65
C VAL A 266 -4.97 7.78 5.58
N LEU A 267 -4.38 6.58 5.46
CA LEU A 267 -3.20 6.18 6.23
C LEU A 267 -1.97 7.02 5.87
N ILE A 268 -1.78 7.37 4.59
CA ILE A 268 -0.72 8.30 4.18
C ILE A 268 -0.91 9.67 4.85
N ASP A 269 -2.14 10.17 4.97
CA ASP A 269 -2.41 11.41 5.71
C ASP A 269 -2.15 11.29 7.23
N VAL A 270 -2.45 10.14 7.83
CA VAL A 270 -2.10 9.86 9.24
C VAL A 270 -0.59 9.88 9.41
N TYR A 271 0.14 9.19 8.55
CA TYR A 271 1.61 9.13 8.56
C TYR A 271 2.22 10.53 8.39
N ALA A 272 1.84 11.27 7.35
CA ALA A 272 2.38 12.59 7.05
C ALA A 272 2.13 13.59 8.20
N TRP A 273 0.98 13.49 8.88
CA TRP A 273 0.71 14.31 10.07
C TRP A 273 1.65 13.96 11.24
N GLY A 274 1.86 12.66 11.49
CA GLY A 274 2.78 12.18 12.52
C GLY A 274 4.23 12.54 12.23
N GLU A 275 4.64 12.43 10.96
CA GLU A 275 5.96 12.84 10.46
C GLU A 275 6.23 14.32 10.72
N SER A 276 5.30 15.23 10.38
CA SER A 276 5.44 16.65 10.70
C SER A 276 5.67 16.87 12.19
N GLY A 277 4.88 16.22 13.04
CA GLY A 277 5.03 16.31 14.50
C GLY A 277 6.37 15.78 15.01
N ALA A 278 6.84 14.65 14.47
CA ALA A 278 8.15 14.09 14.83
C ALA A 278 9.30 15.00 14.38
N LEU A 279 9.14 15.77 13.30
CA LEU A 279 10.13 16.73 12.84
C LEU A 279 9.98 18.13 13.48
N GLY A 280 9.10 18.28 14.48
CA GLY A 280 8.85 19.57 15.14
C GLY A 280 8.19 20.61 14.23
N ARG A 281 7.60 20.19 13.11
CA ARG A 281 6.85 21.05 12.19
C ARG A 281 5.39 21.11 12.61
N ASP A 282 4.76 22.29 12.46
CA ASP A 282 3.31 22.41 12.62
C ASP A 282 2.62 21.97 11.32
N PRO A 283 1.93 20.81 11.28
CA PRO A 283 1.27 20.32 10.09
C PRO A 283 0.13 21.25 9.60
N VAL A 284 -0.44 22.07 10.47
CA VAL A 284 -1.47 23.05 10.09
C VAL A 284 -0.83 24.24 9.39
N ALA A 285 0.26 24.77 9.93
CA ALA A 285 1.04 25.83 9.30
C ALA A 285 1.57 25.40 7.93
N ASP A 286 2.16 24.21 7.81
CA ASP A 286 2.68 23.67 6.56
C ASP A 286 1.59 23.62 5.47
N ARG A 287 0.39 23.13 5.81
CA ARG A 287 -0.75 23.08 4.89
C ARG A 287 -1.26 24.46 4.50
N ARG A 288 -1.28 25.41 5.44
CA ARG A 288 -1.66 26.81 5.15
C ARG A 288 -0.67 27.47 4.20
N ALA A 289 0.63 27.25 4.40
CA ALA A 289 1.68 27.75 3.53
C ALA A 289 1.57 27.16 2.11
N MET A 290 1.38 25.84 1.98
CA MET A 290 1.16 25.19 0.68
C MET A 290 -0.10 25.71 -0.03
N ALA A 291 -1.18 25.95 0.72
CA ALA A 291 -2.42 26.50 0.17
C ALA A 291 -2.24 27.95 -0.31
N ALA A 292 -1.48 28.77 0.41
CA ALA A 292 -1.14 30.13 0.02
C ALA A 292 -0.32 30.14 -1.28
N HIS A 293 0.76 29.36 -1.34
CA HIS A 293 1.60 29.23 -2.53
C HIS A 293 0.81 28.77 -3.77
N ARG A 294 -0.14 27.82 -3.59
CA ARG A 294 -1.01 27.36 -4.69
C ARG A 294 -1.97 28.46 -5.18
N ARG A 295 -2.47 29.33 -4.29
CA ARG A 295 -3.31 30.47 -4.68
C ARG A 295 -2.52 31.53 -5.44
N GLU A 296 -1.29 31.81 -5.01
CA GLU A 296 -0.38 32.73 -5.69
C GLU A 296 -0.01 32.22 -7.08
N SER A 297 0.37 30.94 -7.20
CA SER A 297 0.71 30.30 -8.48
C SER A 297 -0.47 30.35 -9.47
N LYS A 298 -1.69 30.06 -9.01
CA LYS A 298 -2.90 30.18 -9.85
C LYS A 298 -3.20 31.62 -10.27
N SER A 299 -2.94 32.58 -9.38
CA SER A 299 -3.14 34.01 -9.67
C SER A 299 -2.12 34.52 -10.70
N ALA A 300 -0.86 34.07 -10.60
CA ALA A 300 0.19 34.37 -11.56
C ALA A 300 -0.13 33.78 -12.95
N ALA A 301 -0.56 32.51 -13.02
CA ALA A 301 -0.95 31.87 -14.27
C ALA A 301 -2.12 32.60 -14.96
N LYS A 302 -3.11 33.07 -14.19
CA LYS A 302 -4.24 33.85 -14.71
C LYS A 302 -3.83 35.24 -15.21
N ARG A 303 -2.86 35.91 -14.57
CA ARG A 303 -2.31 37.19 -15.04
C ARG A 303 -1.51 37.01 -16.33
N GLY A 304 -0.71 35.95 -16.43
CA GLY A 304 0.05 35.61 -17.63
C GLY A 304 -0.84 35.32 -18.84
N SER A 305 -1.94 34.60 -18.66
CA SER A 305 -2.87 34.30 -19.77
C SER A 305 -3.70 35.51 -20.21
N SER A 306 -4.01 36.44 -19.30
CA SER A 306 -4.73 37.68 -19.63
C SER A 306 -3.87 38.70 -20.37
N GLY A 307 -2.55 38.76 -20.08
CA GLY A 307 -1.62 39.69 -20.75
C GLY A 307 -1.33 39.32 -22.21
N SER A 308 -1.38 38.03 -22.55
CA SER A 308 -1.07 37.52 -23.90
C SER A 308 -2.17 37.82 -24.95
N ARG A 309 -3.44 38.04 -24.54
CA ARG A 309 -4.54 38.33 -25.46
C ARG A 309 -4.70 39.79 -25.88
N SER A 310 -3.96 40.72 -25.26
CA SER A 310 -4.15 42.16 -25.48
C SER A 310 -3.25 42.79 -26.56
N GLY A 311 -2.27 42.06 -27.12
CA GLY A 311 -1.15 42.70 -27.84
C GLY A 311 -0.88 42.29 -29.28
N ALA A 312 -1.38 41.16 -29.78
CA ALA A 312 -1.00 40.67 -31.11
C ALA A 312 -2.20 40.49 -32.02
N LYS A 313 -2.71 41.61 -32.54
CA LYS A 313 -3.39 41.62 -33.84
C LYS A 313 -2.30 41.33 -34.88
N ALA A 314 -2.00 40.05 -35.09
CA ALA A 314 -1.05 39.63 -36.11
C ALA A 314 -1.52 40.20 -37.47
N PRO A 315 -0.65 40.90 -38.22
CA PRO A 315 -0.99 41.32 -39.57
C PRO A 315 -1.27 40.05 -40.38
N ALA A 316 -2.39 40.05 -41.11
CA ALA A 316 -2.82 38.98 -41.97
C ALA A 316 -1.71 38.62 -42.97
N SER A 317 -0.94 37.57 -42.68
CA SER A 317 -0.07 36.96 -43.67
C SER A 317 -0.98 36.21 -44.65
N LYS A 318 -1.04 36.72 -45.88
CA LYS A 318 -1.61 36.02 -47.02
C LYS A 318 -0.96 34.64 -47.10
N HIS A 319 -1.76 33.60 -46.90
CA HIS A 319 -1.35 32.23 -47.16
C HIS A 319 -0.95 32.08 -48.64
N LEU A 320 0.35 31.99 -48.87
CA LEU A 320 0.91 31.38 -50.07
C LEU A 320 0.69 29.87 -49.92
N VAL A 321 -0.08 29.31 -50.85
CA VAL A 321 -0.27 27.86 -50.99
C VAL A 321 1.06 27.27 -51.43
N ALA A 322 1.71 26.52 -50.55
CA ALA A 322 2.83 25.66 -50.93
C ALA A 322 2.27 24.30 -51.42
N PRO A 323 2.80 23.73 -52.51
CA PRO A 323 2.32 22.47 -53.06
C PRO A 323 2.67 21.28 -52.16
N HIS A 324 1.74 20.33 -52.12
CA HIS A 324 1.87 19.02 -51.50
C HIS A 324 3.07 18.25 -52.09
N PRO A 325 4.03 17.77 -51.29
CA PRO A 325 4.88 16.68 -51.72
C PRO A 325 4.06 15.38 -51.68
N ALA A 326 3.88 14.80 -52.86
CA ALA A 326 3.45 13.43 -53.03
C ALA A 326 4.55 12.46 -52.59
N GLY A 327 4.16 11.35 -51.98
CA GLY A 327 4.95 10.13 -51.97
C GLY A 327 5.65 9.79 -50.64
N ALA A 328 5.13 8.78 -49.95
CA ALA A 328 5.87 7.58 -49.60
C ALA A 328 4.89 6.56 -49.02
N ALA A 329 4.35 5.72 -49.91
CA ALA A 329 3.78 4.43 -49.51
C ALA A 329 4.94 3.55 -49.04
N SER A 330 4.90 3.09 -47.79
CA SER A 330 5.72 1.98 -47.34
C SER A 330 4.84 0.74 -47.33
N ASP A 331 5.11 -0.14 -48.30
CA ASP A 331 4.75 -1.55 -48.31
C ASP A 331 5.06 -2.19 -46.96
N VAL A 332 4.03 -2.74 -46.32
CA VAL A 332 4.20 -3.76 -45.28
C VAL A 332 3.84 -5.07 -45.95
N THR A 333 4.87 -5.75 -46.45
CA THR A 333 4.82 -7.14 -46.88
C THR A 333 4.46 -8.00 -45.66
N ALA A 334 3.30 -8.65 -45.76
CA ALA A 334 3.01 -9.86 -45.00
C ALA A 334 4.01 -10.93 -45.45
N ASP A 335 4.73 -11.51 -44.50
CA ASP A 335 5.50 -12.73 -44.74
C ASP A 335 4.87 -13.84 -43.91
N ASP A 336 4.35 -14.80 -44.67
CA ASP A 336 3.82 -16.07 -44.25
C ASP A 336 4.95 -16.93 -43.66
N ALA A 337 4.67 -17.60 -42.54
CA ALA A 337 5.41 -18.80 -42.16
C ALA A 337 4.44 -19.80 -41.54
N GLU A 338 3.80 -20.56 -42.43
CA GLU A 338 3.37 -21.92 -42.17
C GLU A 338 4.53 -22.73 -41.59
N GLY A 339 4.26 -23.42 -40.48
CA GLY A 339 5.20 -24.31 -39.81
C GLY A 339 4.47 -25.49 -39.21
N THR A 340 4.08 -26.43 -40.06
CA THR A 340 3.67 -27.79 -39.72
C THR A 340 4.69 -28.47 -38.79
N ARG A 341 4.24 -28.95 -37.63
CA ARG A 341 4.42 -30.31 -37.09
C ARG A 341 3.66 -30.49 -35.79
#